data_AF-A0A510HHM0-F1
#
_entry.id   AF-A0A510HHM0-F1
#
_cell.length_a   1.000
_cell.length_b   1.000
_cell.length_c   1.000
_cell.angle_alpha   90.00
_cell.angle_beta   90.00
_cell.angle_gamma   90.00
#
_symmetry.space_group_name_H-M   'P 1'
#
loop_
_entity.id
_entity.type
_entity.pdbx_description
1 polymer ?
#
loop_
_entity_poly.entity_id
_entity_poly.type
_entity_poly.pdbx_seq_one_letter_code
_entity_poly.pdbx_strand_id
1 'polypeptide(L)' 'MRTVQYRDPQTEEVLDWRCEERTPEIGERVRIGFEEYEVLFRWRSVPASSIVYVRPARVAEMDHTAA' A
#
# COMPACT_ATOMS: atom_id res chain seq x y z
N MET A 1 13.01 -11.27 -6.03
CA MET A 1 11.56 -11.40 -5.78
C MET A 1 11.33 -11.65 -4.30
N ARG A 2 10.37 -10.96 -3.70
CA ARG A 2 9.98 -11.13 -2.30
C ARG A 2 8.47 -11.07 -2.18
N THR A 3 7.91 -11.80 -1.23
CA THR A 3 6.47 -11.74 -0.99
C THR A 3 6.14 -10.46 -0.24
N VAL A 4 5.13 -9.76 -0.72
CA VAL A 4 4.63 -8.52 -0.12
C VAL A 4 3.17 -8.71 0.22
N GLN A 5 2.85 -8.48 1.48
CA GLN A 5 1.49 -8.49 1.98
C GLN A 5 1.06 -7.05 2.26
N TYR A 6 0.03 -6.60 1.56
CA TYR A 6 -0.55 -5.29 1.75
C TYR A 6 -1.66 -5.36 2.79
N ARG A 7 -1.60 -4.49 3.79
CA ARG A 7 -2.56 -4.48 4.90
C ARG A 7 -3.14 -3.10 5.17
N ASP A 8 -4.36 -3.10 5.66
CA ASP A 8 -4.94 -1.92 6.28
C ASP A 8 -4.30 -1.68 7.67
N PRO A 9 -3.85 -0.45 7.98
CA PRO A 9 -3.20 -0.13 9.25
C PRO A 9 -4.15 -0.06 10.45
N GLN A 10 -5.46 0.07 10.23
CA GLN A 10 -6.45 0.20 11.29
C GLN A 10 -7.05 -1.16 11.67
N THR A 11 -7.32 -2.03 10.68
CA THR A 11 -7.98 -3.31 10.88
C THR A 11 -7.02 -4.51 10.83
N GLU A 12 -5.77 -4.29 10.38
CA GLU A 12 -4.79 -5.34 10.07
C GLU A 12 -5.26 -6.35 9.01
N GLU A 13 -6.36 -6.06 8.31
CA GLU A 13 -6.88 -6.89 7.23
C GLU A 13 -5.88 -6.94 6.07
N VAL A 14 -5.76 -8.12 5.45
CA VAL A 14 -4.92 -8.32 4.27
C VAL A 14 -5.71 -7.94 3.03
N LEU A 15 -5.32 -6.83 2.41
CA LEU A 15 -5.94 -6.33 1.18
C LEU A 15 -5.46 -7.09 -0.05
N ASP A 16 -4.16 -7.42 -0.10
CA ASP A 16 -3.56 -8.17 -1.21
C ASP A 16 -2.27 -8.87 -0.77
N TRP A 17 -1.90 -9.90 -1.51
CA TRP A 17 -0.65 -10.63 -1.30
C TRP A 17 -0.07 -11.10 -2.62
N ARG A 18 1.12 -10.59 -2.97
CA ARG A 18 1.80 -10.92 -4.23
C ARG A 18 3.32 -10.92 -4.14
N CYS A 19 3.97 -11.48 -5.16
CA CYS A 19 5.42 -11.43 -5.32
C CYS A 19 5.81 -10.16 -6.06
N GLU A 20 6.66 -9.36 -5.43
CA GLU A 20 7.20 -8.13 -6.00
C GLU A 20 8.71 -8.28 -6.23
N GLU A 21 9.26 -7.56 -7.21
CA GLU A 21 10.71 -7.45 -7.37
C GLU A 21 11.33 -6.75 -6.15
N ARG A 22 10.64 -5.73 -5.64
CA ARG A 22 10.95 -5.00 -4.42
C ARG A 22 9.67 -4.67 -3.64
N THR A 23 9.79 -4.74 -2.32
CA THR A 23 8.90 -4.12 -1.33
C THR A 23 8.82 -2.64 -1.66
N PRO A 24 7.61 -2.12 -1.84
CA PRO A 24 7.33 -0.71 -2.02
C PRO A 24 7.98 0.18 -0.96
N GLU A 25 8.28 1.40 -1.35
CA GLU A 25 8.82 2.45 -0.49
C GLU A 25 7.71 3.25 0.18
N ILE A 26 8.02 3.91 1.30
CA ILE A 26 7.05 4.77 1.99
C ILE A 26 6.70 5.95 1.09
N GLY A 27 5.40 6.24 0.96
CA GLY A 27 4.84 7.24 0.05
C GLY A 27 4.66 6.75 -1.40
N GLU A 28 5.11 5.54 -1.72
CA GLU A 28 4.86 4.95 -3.04
C GLU A 28 3.37 4.64 -3.22
N ARG A 29 2.85 4.90 -4.42
CA ARG A 29 1.49 4.50 -4.81
C ARG A 29 1.53 3.11 -5.44
N VAL A 30 0.73 2.21 -4.89
CA VAL A 30 0.59 0.84 -5.36
C VAL A 30 -0.86 0.60 -5.75
N ARG A 31 -1.07 -0.11 -6.87
CA ARG A 31 -2.41 -0.54 -7.26
C ARG A 31 -2.71 -1.88 -6.61
N ILE A 32 -3.83 -1.96 -5.90
CA ILE A 32 -4.36 -3.18 -5.29
C ILE A 32 -5.78 -3.36 -5.83
N GLY A 33 -6.01 -4.46 -6.57
CA GLY A 33 -7.25 -4.60 -7.35
C GLY A 33 -7.41 -3.45 -8.35
N PHE A 34 -8.53 -2.72 -8.24
CA PHE A 34 -8.84 -1.55 -9.07
C PHE A 34 -8.52 -0.20 -8.42
N GLU A 35 -8.08 -0.21 -7.16
CA GLU A 35 -7.87 1.00 -6.37
C GLU A 35 -6.37 1.29 -6.21
N GLU A 36 -6.04 2.57 -6.01
CA GLU A 36 -4.69 3.02 -5.70
C GLU A 36 -4.55 3.26 -4.20
N TYR A 37 -3.45 2.79 -3.65
CA TYR A 37 -3.13 2.91 -2.24
C TYR A 37 -1.74 3.53 -2.08
N GLU A 38 -1.57 4.34 -1.04
CA GLU A 38 -0.29 4.92 -0.66
C GLU A 38 0.32 4.11 0.48
N VAL A 39 1.60 3.77 0.35
CA VAL A 39 2.35 3.05 1.36
C VAL A 39 2.68 3.96 2.54
N LEU A 40 2.24 3.59 3.72
CA LEU A 40 2.47 4.34 4.95
C LEU A 40 3.70 3.84 5.70
N PHE A 41 3.80 2.53 5.90
CA PHE A 41 4.91 1.92 6.63
C PHE A 41 5.24 0.52 6.12
N ARG A 42 6.50 0.14 6.34
CA ARG A 42 7.06 -1.14 5.92
C ARG A 42 7.57 -1.90 7.13
N TRP A 43 7.08 -3.12 7.30
CA TRP A 43 7.55 -4.08 8.28
C TRP A 43 8.15 -5.30 7.58
N ARG A 44 9.29 -5.80 8.06
CA ARG A 44 9.91 -7.03 7.54
C ARG A 44 9.92 -8.09 8.63
N SER A 45 9.09 -9.12 8.48
CA SER A 45 8.97 -10.19 9.48
C SER A 45 9.91 -11.37 9.23
N VAL A 46 10.29 -11.66 7.97
CA VAL A 46 11.21 -12.76 7.61
C VAL A 46 12.12 -12.35 6.44
N PRO A 47 13.23 -13.07 6.14
CA PRO A 47 14.18 -12.67 5.09
C PRO A 47 13.56 -12.48 3.71
N ALA A 48 12.45 -13.17 3.42
CA ALA A 48 11.81 -13.23 2.11
C ALA A 48 10.39 -12.61 2.03
N SER A 49 9.83 -12.10 3.13
CA SER A 49 8.47 -11.51 3.17
C SER A 49 8.46 -10.16 3.87
N SER A 50 7.67 -9.23 3.33
CA SER A 50 7.42 -7.91 3.90
C SER A 50 5.94 -7.66 4.05
N ILE A 51 5.56 -7.05 5.17
CA ILE A 51 4.22 -6.52 5.41
C ILE A 51 4.29 -5.03 5.14
N VAL A 52 3.41 -4.55 4.27
CA VAL A 52 3.34 -3.16 3.85
C VAL A 52 1.96 -2.66 4.20
N TYR A 53 1.91 -1.61 4.99
CA TYR A 53 0.65 -1.03 5.39
C TYR A 53 0.35 0.16 4.52
N VAL A 54 -0.87 0.20 4.02
CA VAL A 54 -1.28 1.13 2.98
C VAL A 54 -2.60 1.79 3.36
N ARG A 55 -2.83 2.98 2.82
CA ARG A 55 -4.15 3.63 2.87
C ARG A 55 -4.63 3.91 1.46
N PRO A 56 -5.95 4.03 1.22
CA PRO A 56 -6.43 4.54 -0.05
C PRO A 56 -5.71 5.84 -0.38
N ALA A 57 -5.08 5.90 -1.55
CA ALA A 57 -4.55 7.15 -2.07
C ALA A 57 -5.80 7.96 -2.41
N ARG A 58 -6.19 8.90 -1.52
CA ARG A 58 -7.31 9.80 -1.83
C ARG A 58 -7.08 10.29 -3.25
N VAL A 59 -8.00 9.97 -4.16
CA VAL A 59 -8.12 10.71 -5.42
C VAL A 59 -8.12 12.14 -4.95
N ALA A 60 -7.09 12.91 -5.31
CA ALA A 60 -7.06 14.32 -4.98
C ALA A 60 -8.44 14.82 -5.38
N GLU A 61 -9.27 15.16 -4.39
CA GLU A 61 -10.49 15.88 -4.65
C GLU A 61 -9.97 17.07 -5.42
N MET A 62 -10.22 17.07 -6.73
CA MET A 62 -9.96 18.23 -7.55
C MET A 62 -10.73 19.32 -6.84
N ASP A 63 -10.00 20.25 -6.24
CA ASP A 63 -10.45 21.53 -5.75
C ASP A 63 -11.61 21.99 -6.64
N HIS A 64 -12.85 21.72 -6.22
CA HIS A 64 -14.01 22.30 -6.87
C HIS A 64 -14.14 23.70 -6.28
N THR A 65 -13.27 24.56 -6.80
CA THR A 65 -13.54 25.95 -7.09
C THR A 65 -14.15 26.73 -5.95
N ALA A 66 -13.28 27.48 -5.26
CA ALA A 66 -13.66 28.80 -4.80
C ALA A 66 -14.33 29.58 -5.96
N ALA A 67 -15.63 29.85 -5.83
CA ALA A 67 -16.37 30.88 -6.57
C ALA A 67 -17.47 31.42 -5.68
#